data_AF-A0A7T5RLJ5-F1
#
_entry.id   AF-A0A7T5RLJ5-F1
#
_cell.length_a   1.000
_cell.length_b   1.000
_cell.length_c   1.000
_cell.angle_alpha   90.00
_cell.angle_beta   90.00
_cell.angle_gamma   90.00
#
_symmetry.space_group_name_H-M   'P 1'
#
loop_
_entity.id
_entity.type
_entity.pdbx_description
1 polymer ?
#
loop_
_entity_poly.entity_id
_entity_poly.type
_entity_poly.pdbx_seq_one_letter_code
_entity_poly.pdbx_strand_id
1 'polypeptide(L)'
;MPKADVVLEIDFDVNSPEKSVIRTNAKKEKLGETLEAWLSCQFGLGEDESELDKKDIYKIKIQLDLSDDSFYTNSDTGNKGLTCGIIICVLDNLSRIEVVDLS
;
A
#
# COMPACT_ATOMS: atom_id res chain seq x y z
N MET A 1 12.23 -11.12 11.79
CA MET A 1 11.52 -10.50 10.65
C MET A 1 12.50 -10.44 9.49
N PRO A 2 12.11 -10.79 8.26
CA PRO A 2 12.95 -10.52 7.09
C PRO A 2 13.29 -9.02 7.05
N LYS A 3 14.47 -8.71 6.50
CA LYS A 3 15.00 -7.34 6.48
C LYS A 3 14.27 -6.59 5.37
N ALA A 4 13.28 -5.78 5.72
CA ALA A 4 12.65 -4.90 4.73
C ALA A 4 13.60 -3.74 4.42
N ASP A 5 14.04 -3.65 3.16
CA ASP A 5 14.86 -2.55 2.69
C ASP A 5 14.01 -1.34 2.30
N VAL A 6 12.80 -1.58 1.81
CA VAL A 6 11.81 -0.54 1.47
C VAL A 6 10.53 -0.77 2.27
N VAL A 7 10.00 0.30 2.84
CA VAL A 7 8.78 0.31 3.64
C VAL A 7 7.89 1.48 3.19
N LEU A 8 6.63 1.18 2.94
CA LEU A 8 5.57 2.15 2.66
C LEU A 8 4.47 1.94 3.70
N GLU A 9 4.19 2.97 4.49
CA GLU A 9 3.05 3.01 5.41
C GLU A 9 2.05 4.03 4.89
N ILE A 10 0.83 3.57 4.61
CA ILE A 10 -0.22 4.34 3.96
C ILE A 10 -1.36 4.50 4.97
N ASP A 11 -1.64 5.75 5.33
CA ASP A 11 -2.89 6.13 5.99
C ASP A 11 -3.84 6.65 4.90
N PHE A 12 -4.83 5.85 4.53
CA PHE A 12 -5.77 6.17 3.45
C PHE A 12 -7.09 6.70 3.99
N ASP A 13 -7.51 7.88 3.56
CA ASP A 13 -8.81 8.49 3.90
C ASP A 13 -9.84 8.22 2.80
N VAL A 14 -10.88 7.44 3.12
CA VAL A 14 -11.94 7.06 2.17
C VAL A 14 -12.76 8.26 1.70
N ASN A 15 -12.97 9.24 2.59
CA ASN A 15 -13.81 10.41 2.32
C ASN A 15 -13.03 11.54 1.63
N SER A 16 -11.70 11.50 1.68
CA SER A 16 -10.81 12.46 1.01
C SER A 16 -9.49 11.79 0.61
N PRO A 17 -9.48 10.93 -0.44
CA PRO A 17 -8.29 10.17 -0.84
C PRO A 17 -7.03 11.00 -1.06
N GLU A 18 -7.17 12.26 -1.51
CA GLU A 18 -6.08 13.21 -1.70
C GLU A 18 -5.41 13.67 -0.40
N LYS A 19 -6.09 13.55 0.75
CA LYS A 19 -5.54 13.85 2.08
C LYS A 19 -4.84 12.66 2.73
N SER A 20 -4.77 11.52 2.02
CA SER A 20 -4.01 10.37 2.47
C SER A 20 -2.54 10.72 2.64
N VAL A 21 -1.83 9.94 3.45
CA VAL A 21 -0.40 10.15 3.73
C VAL A 21 0.35 8.85 3.47
N ILE A 22 1.47 8.94 2.75
CA ILE A 22 2.45 7.86 2.61
C ILE A 22 3.69 8.23 3.42
N ARG A 23 4.08 7.37 4.37
CA ARG A 23 5.36 7.45 5.07
C ARG A 23 6.28 6.38 4.50
N THR A 24 7.46 6.75 4.05
CA THR A 24 8.33 5.80 3.35
C THR A 24 9.80 6.16 3.45
N ASN A 25 10.65 5.14 3.39
CA ASN A 25 12.10 5.31 3.22
C ASN A 25 12.53 5.18 1.74
N ALA A 26 11.58 4.97 0.82
CA ALA A 26 11.83 4.96 -0.61
C ALA A 26 11.92 6.37 -1.19
N LYS A 27 12.59 6.49 -2.33
CA LYS A 27 12.56 7.74 -3.10
C LYS A 27 11.17 7.95 -3.69
N LYS A 28 10.66 9.19 -3.64
CA LYS A 28 9.30 9.53 -4.09
C LYS A 28 9.03 9.14 -5.55
N GLU A 29 10.01 9.32 -6.43
CA GLU A 29 9.94 8.95 -7.84
C GLU A 29 9.86 7.44 -8.10
N LYS A 30 10.12 6.60 -7.09
CA LYS A 30 10.04 5.13 -7.16
C LYS A 30 8.75 4.56 -6.59
N LEU A 31 7.90 5.38 -5.98
CA LEU A 31 6.67 4.90 -5.33
C LEU A 31 5.68 4.31 -6.33
N GLY A 32 5.50 4.96 -7.48
CA GLY A 32 4.60 4.45 -8.53
C GLY A 32 5.00 3.05 -8.99
N GLU A 33 6.27 2.89 -9.37
CA GLU A 33 6.85 1.59 -9.78
C GLU A 33 6.71 0.52 -8.69
N THR A 34 6.92 0.90 -7.42
CA THR A 34 6.82 -0.05 -6.29
C THR A 34 5.38 -0.51 -6.07
N LEU A 35 4.41 0.39 -6.13
CA LEU A 35 2.99 0.07 -5.96
C LEU A 35 2.44 -0.75 -7.15
N GLU A 36 2.87 -0.44 -8.37
CA GLU A 36 2.53 -1.22 -9.57
C GLU A 36 3.10 -2.65 -9.52
N ALA A 37 4.35 -2.80 -9.08
CA ALA A 37 4.97 -4.10 -8.87
C ALA A 37 4.21 -4.89 -7.80
N TRP A 38 3.86 -4.25 -6.68
CA TRP A 38 3.06 -4.88 -5.63
C TRP A 38 1.69 -5.36 -6.14
N LEU A 39 0.98 -4.52 -6.91
CA LEU A 39 -0.31 -4.87 -7.51
C LEU A 39 -0.18 -6.08 -8.45
N SER A 40 0.91 -6.13 -9.21
CA SER A 40 1.20 -7.23 -10.14
C SER A 40 1.35 -8.57 -9.40
N CYS A 41 1.89 -8.56 -8.19
CA CYS A 41 2.00 -9.75 -7.34
C CYS A 41 0.64 -10.24 -6.78
N GLN A 42 -0.43 -9.45 -6.87
CA GLN A 42 -1.75 -9.85 -6.37
C GLN A 42 -2.55 -10.66 -7.40
N PHE A 43 -2.19 -10.62 -8.68
CA PHE A 43 -2.88 -11.37 -9.71
C PHE A 43 -2.71 -12.88 -9.53
N GLY A 44 -3.81 -13.62 -9.61
CA GLY A 44 -3.80 -15.08 -9.53
C GLY A 44 -3.78 -15.64 -8.10
N LEU A 45 -3.89 -14.80 -7.06
CA LEU A 45 -3.99 -15.25 -5.67
C LEU A 45 -5.37 -15.85 -5.30
N GLY A 46 -6.32 -15.82 -6.24
CA GLY A 46 -7.68 -16.32 -6.03
C GLY A 46 -8.62 -15.28 -5.41
N GLU A 47 -9.84 -15.70 -5.15
CA GLU A 47 -10.87 -14.87 -4.51
C GLU A 47 -10.67 -14.82 -2.99
N ASP A 48 -10.93 -13.65 -2.40
CA ASP A 48 -10.94 -13.45 -0.95
C ASP A 48 -12.37 -13.19 -0.50
N GLU A 49 -12.99 -14.22 0.08
CA GLU A 49 -14.38 -14.19 0.58
C GLU A 49 -14.50 -13.56 1.99
N SER A 50 -13.40 -13.07 2.57
CA SER A 50 -13.41 -12.45 3.90
C SER A 50 -14.23 -11.17 3.92
N GLU A 51 -14.89 -10.89 5.05
CA GLU A 51 -15.62 -9.63 5.22
C GLU A 51 -14.67 -8.42 5.25
N LEU A 52 -15.12 -7.32 4.66
CA LEU A 52 -14.41 -6.04 4.73
C LEU A 52 -14.66 -5.35 6.07
N ASP A 53 -13.60 -4.83 6.67
CA ASP A 53 -13.69 -3.93 7.82
C ASP A 53 -14.13 -2.56 7.32
N LYS A 54 -15.20 -1.98 7.87
CA LYS A 54 -15.66 -0.63 7.49
C LYS A 54 -14.99 0.42 8.35
N LYS A 55 -14.17 1.28 7.74
CA LYS A 55 -13.44 2.36 8.41
C LYS A 55 -13.39 3.60 7.52
N ASP A 56 -13.26 4.76 8.14
CA ASP A 56 -13.02 6.02 7.42
C ASP A 56 -11.54 6.15 7.03
N ILE A 57 -10.64 5.64 7.87
CA ILE A 57 -9.19 5.63 7.65
C ILE A 57 -8.69 4.18 7.69
N TYR A 58 -7.96 3.77 6.66
CA TYR A 58 -7.27 2.48 6.61
C TYR A 58 -5.77 2.64 6.74
N LYS A 59 -5.14 1.64 7.34
CA LYS A 59 -3.68 1.54 7.50
C LYS A 59 -3.17 0.35 6.71
N ILE A 60 -2.29 0.62 5.76
CA ILE A 60 -1.65 -0.41 4.94
C ILE A 60 -0.14 -0.23 5.05
N LYS A 61 0.56 -1.31 5.39
CA LYS A 61 2.02 -1.39 5.39
C LYS A 61 2.46 -2.36 4.31
N ILE A 62 3.21 -1.86 3.33
CA ILE A 62 3.88 -2.65 2.31
C ILE A 62 5.38 -2.62 2.60
N GLN A 63 6.00 -3.79 2.57
CA GLN A 63 7.44 -3.96 2.75
C GLN A 63 7.98 -4.71 1.55
N LEU A 64 9.14 -4.29 1.05
CA LEU A 64 9.86 -4.94 -0.04
C LEU A 64 11.26 -5.32 0.45
N ASP A 65 11.57 -6.60 0.33
CA ASP A 65 12.92 -7.13 0.49
C ASP A 65 13.62 -7.09 -0.87
N LEU A 66 14.71 -6.34 -1.00
CA LEU A 66 15.40 -6.15 -2.28
C LEU A 66 16.35 -7.32 -2.60
N SER A 67 16.52 -8.28 -1.69
CA SER A 67 17.38 -9.44 -1.95
C SER A 67 16.71 -10.48 -2.84
N ASP A 68 15.38 -10.54 -2.83
CA ASP A 68 14.57 -11.52 -3.56
C ASP A 68 13.30 -10.93 -4.20
N ASP A 69 13.12 -9.61 -4.14
CA ASP A 69 11.95 -8.87 -4.62
C ASP A 69 10.63 -9.31 -3.97
N SER A 70 10.69 -9.89 -2.77
CA SER A 70 9.49 -10.31 -2.03
C SER A 70 8.77 -9.12 -1.39
N PHE A 71 7.45 -9.06 -1.63
CA PHE A 71 6.56 -8.15 -0.93
C PHE A 71 5.91 -8.79 0.30
N TYR A 72 5.84 -8.04 1.38
CA TYR A 72 5.07 -8.35 2.58
C TYR A 72 4.04 -7.25 2.83
N THR A 73 2.83 -7.63 3.24
CA THR A 73 1.75 -6.67 3.44
C THR A 73 1.00 -6.94 4.73
N ASN A 74 0.77 -5.89 5.49
CA ASN A 74 -0.14 -5.87 6.62
C ASN A 74 -1.16 -4.77 6.39
N SER A 75 -2.44 -5.09 6.41
CA SER A 75 -3.53 -4.13 6.22
C SER A 75 -4.64 -4.40 7.21
N ASP A 76 -5.33 -3.34 7.61
CA ASP A 76 -6.49 -3.40 8.52
C ASP A 76 -7.84 -3.31 7.78
N THR A 77 -7.85 -3.71 6.52
CA THR A 77 -8.99 -3.68 5.60
C THR A 77 -9.95 -4.86 5.76
N GLY A 78 -9.53 -5.94 6.43
CA GLY A 78 -10.27 -7.19 6.53
C GLY A 78 -10.36 -8.02 5.23
N ASN A 79 -10.16 -7.38 4.07
CA ASN A 79 -10.30 -7.99 2.75
C ASN A 79 -9.21 -7.51 1.78
N LYS A 80 -8.58 -8.45 1.06
CA LYS A 80 -7.49 -8.19 0.10
C LYS A 80 -7.96 -7.40 -1.13
N GLY A 81 -9.19 -7.63 -1.59
CA GLY A 81 -9.80 -6.87 -2.68
C GLY A 81 -9.92 -5.38 -2.34
N LEU A 82 -10.35 -5.07 -1.12
CA LEU A 82 -10.36 -3.70 -0.62
C LEU A 82 -8.95 -3.11 -0.53
N THR A 83 -7.96 -3.88 -0.02
CA THR A 83 -6.55 -3.45 -0.03
C THR A 83 -6.09 -3.09 -1.44
N CYS A 84 -6.34 -3.95 -2.44
CA CYS A 84 -5.97 -3.68 -3.83
C CYS A 84 -6.64 -2.42 -4.38
N GLY A 85 -7.94 -2.25 -4.13
CA GLY A 85 -8.69 -1.06 -4.56
C GLY A 85 -8.13 0.23 -3.95
N ILE A 86 -7.75 0.20 -2.68
CA ILE A 86 -7.08 1.33 -2.01
C ILE A 86 -5.72 1.62 -2.67
N ILE A 87 -4.89 0.61 -2.93
CA ILE A 87 -3.58 0.82 -3.56
C ILE A 87 -3.72 1.38 -4.98
N ILE A 88 -4.71 0.94 -5.76
CA ILE A 88 -5.02 1.54 -7.07
C ILE A 88 -5.39 3.02 -6.91
N CYS A 89 -6.27 3.35 -5.95
CA CYS A 89 -6.67 4.73 -5.71
C CYS A 89 -5.50 5.62 -5.26
N VAL A 90 -4.60 5.08 -4.43
CA VAL A 90 -3.37 5.74 -4.00
C VAL A 90 -2.45 5.99 -5.19
N LEU A 91 -2.28 5.00 -6.07
CA LEU A 91 -1.46 5.12 -7.28
C LEU A 91 -2.00 6.23 -8.20
N ASP A 92 -3.30 6.25 -8.46
CA ASP A 92 -3.96 7.28 -9.29
C ASP A 92 -3.83 8.70 -8.71
N ASN A 93 -3.76 8.82 -7.38
CA ASN A 93 -3.66 10.09 -6.67
C ASN A 93 -2.25 10.41 -6.16
N LEU A 94 -1.23 9.63 -6.52
CA LEU A 94 0.12 9.72 -5.94
C LEU A 94 0.75 11.11 -6.03
N SER A 95 0.43 11.88 -7.08
CA SER A 95 0.92 13.25 -7.27
C SER A 95 0.26 14.28 -6.34
N ARG A 96 -0.87 13.95 -5.73
CA ARG A 96 -1.69 14.81 -4.85
C ARG A 96 -1.57 14.44 -3.38
N ILE A 97 -1.19 13.19 -3.11
CA ILE A 97 -1.01 12.63 -1.77
C ILE A 97 0.26 13.16 -1.12
N GLU A 98 0.19 13.39 0.20
CA GLU A 98 1.35 13.78 0.99
C GLU A 98 2.31 12.59 1.13
N VAL A 99 3.58 12.81 0.82
CA VAL A 99 4.64 11.81 0.99
C VAL A 99 5.67 12.38 1.96
N VAL A 100 5.90 11.68 3.06
CA VAL A 100 6.85 12.07 4.11
C VAL A 100 7.85 10.96 4.37
N ASP A 101 9.00 11.33 4.91
CA ASP A 101 10.03 10.37 5.30
C ASP A 101 9.53 9.47 6.44
N LEU A 102 9.91 8.20 6.39
CA LEU A 102 9.67 7.25 7.47
C LEU A 102 10.57 7.59 8.66
N SER A 103 9.96 7.99 9.77
CA SER A 103 10.62 8.32 11.04
C SER A 103 11.06 7.10 11.84
#